data_AF-A0A1I4JFT7-F1
#
_entry.id   AF-A0A1I4JFT7-F1
#
_cell.length_a   1.000
_cell.length_b   1.000
_cell.length_c   1.000
_cell.angle_alpha   90.00
_cell.angle_beta   90.00
_cell.angle_gamma   90.00
#
_symmetry.space_group_name_H-M   'P 1'
#
loop_
_entity.id
_entity.type
_entity.pdbx_description
1 polymer ?
#
loop_
_entity_poly.entity_id
_entity_poly.type
_entity_poly.pdbx_seq_one_letter_code
_entity_poly.pdbx_strand_id
1 'polypeptide(L)' 'MTDLEGTLDRLTLGERVSLIVKPVARPDERDDVDATVVKVDPPYLLDDGESLYTVWLRDESVFQVTADGFDLGELRSVVR' A
#
# COMPACT_ATOMS: atom_id res chain seq x y z
N MET A 1 1.80 -15.43 8.96
CA MET A 1 1.27 -14.12 8.52
C MET A 1 2.30 -13.53 7.57
N THR A 2 2.45 -14.24 6.44
CA THR A 2 3.55 -14.17 5.46
C THR A 2 3.00 -13.67 4.11
N ASP A 3 1.75 -13.23 4.12
CA ASP A 3 0.94 -13.08 2.91
C ASP A 3 1.12 -11.71 2.28
N LEU A 4 1.20 -10.64 3.08
CA LEU A 4 1.24 -9.27 2.56
C LEU A 4 2.59 -8.93 1.93
N GLU A 5 3.70 -9.22 2.63
CA GLU A 5 5.05 -9.05 2.07
C GLU A 5 5.24 -9.90 0.81
N GLY A 6 4.84 -11.17 0.87
CA GLY A 6 4.91 -12.06 -0.30
C GLY A 6 3.97 -11.65 -1.43
N THR A 7 2.89 -10.91 -1.16
CA THR A 7 2.01 -10.33 -2.19
C THR A 7 2.66 -9.11 -2.83
N LEU A 8 3.25 -8.23 -2.02
CA LEU A 8 3.97 -7.04 -2.50
C LEU A 8 5.19 -7.42 -3.36
N ASP A 9 5.96 -8.44 -2.95
CA ASP A 9 7.13 -8.94 -3.69
C ASP A 9 6.75 -9.59 -5.04
N ARG A 10 5.51 -10.03 -5.19
CA ARG A 10 4.97 -10.60 -6.43
C ARG A 10 4.33 -9.58 -7.37
N LEU A 11 4.25 -8.31 -6.97
CA LEU A 11 3.71 -7.26 -7.81
C LEU A 11 4.60 -7.04 -9.04
N THR A 12 3.96 -6.68 -10.14
CA THR A 12 4.65 -6.35 -11.39
C THR A 12 4.50 -4.88 -11.73
N LEU A 13 5.54 -4.30 -12.35
CA LEU A 13 5.49 -2.91 -12.80
C LEU A 13 4.36 -2.70 -13.81
N GLY A 14 3.54 -1.68 -13.59
CA GLY A 14 2.36 -1.38 -14.39
C GLY A 14 1.10 -2.17 -14.01
N GLU A 15 1.16 -3.05 -13.01
CA GLU A 15 -0.01 -3.76 -12.48
C GLU A 15 -0.93 -2.80 -11.74
N ARG A 16 -2.24 -2.92 -11.94
CA ARG A 16 -3.24 -2.19 -11.14
C ARG A 16 -3.64 -3.05 -9.95
N VAL A 17 -3.63 -2.45 -8.78
CA VAL A 17 -3.99 -3.10 -7.53
C VAL A 17 -4.80 -2.16 -6.64
N SER A 18 -5.64 -2.73 -5.78
CA SER A 18 -6.35 -2.02 -4.73
C SER A 18 -5.62 -2.23 -3.40
N LEU A 19 -5.12 -1.14 -2.81
CA LEU A 19 -4.57 -1.12 -1.46
C LEU A 19 -5.71 -0.98 -0.45
N ILE A 20 -5.81 -1.94 0.47
CA ILE A 20 -6.78 -1.89 1.57
C ILE A 20 -6.07 -1.30 2.78
N VAL A 21 -6.35 -0.04 3.09
CA VAL A 21 -5.69 0.72 4.15
C VAL A 21 -6.61 0.86 5.35
N LYS A 22 -6.06 0.66 6.55
CA LYS A 22 -6.73 0.96 7.81
C LYS A 22 -6.34 2.38 8.26
N PRO A 23 -7.27 3.35 8.25
CA PRO A 23 -6.92 4.74 8.55
C PRO A 23 -6.54 4.96 10.01
N VAL A 24 -5.52 5.80 10.24
CA VAL A 24 -5.09 6.15 11.61
C VAL A 24 -6.20 6.84 12.40
N ALA A 25 -6.91 7.78 11.75
CA ALA A 25 -7.95 8.57 12.39
C ALA A 25 -9.27 7.82 12.56
N ARG A 26 -9.49 6.73 11.80
CA ARG A 26 -10.78 6.01 11.71
C ARG A 26 -10.49 4.50 11.70
N PRO A 27 -10.04 3.92 12.83
CA PRO A 27 -9.54 2.54 12.88
C PRO A 27 -10.62 1.48 12.67
N ASP A 28 -11.90 1.83 12.79
CA ASP A 28 -13.03 0.94 12.50
C ASP A 28 -13.43 0.95 11.01
N GLU A 29 -12.84 1.85 10.22
CA GLU A 29 -13.06 1.97 8.78
C GLU A 29 -11.91 1.35 7.98
N ARG A 30 -12.15 1.15 6.69
CA ARG A 30 -11.13 0.79 5.69
C ARG A 30 -11.29 1.73 4.50
N ASP A 31 -10.16 2.20 3.99
CA ASP A 31 -10.11 2.96 2.74
C ASP A 31 -9.48 2.06 1.67
N ASP A 32 -10.20 1.88 0.57
CA ASP A 32 -9.78 1.07 -0.57
C ASP A 32 -9.25 2.03 -1.65
N VAL A 33 -8.00 1.85 -2.07
CA VAL A 33 -7.30 2.76 -3.00
C VAL A 33 -6.81 1.99 -4.22
N ASP A 34 -7.35 2.32 -5.40
CA ASP A 34 -6.90 1.74 -6.66
C ASP A 34 -5.70 2.50 -7.23
N ALA A 35 -4.56 1.83 -7.41
CA ALA A 35 -3.35 2.45 -7.92
C ALA A 35 -2.55 1.50 -8.82
N THR A 36 -1.68 2.07 -9.65
CA THR A 36 -0.79 1.35 -10.57
C THR A 36 0.60 1.24 -9.96
N VAL A 37 1.17 0.04 -9.93
CA VAL A 37 2.51 -0.19 -9.38
C VAL A 37 3.58 0.47 -10.25
N VAL A 38 4.32 1.41 -9.67
CA VAL A 38 5.43 2.12 -10.35
C VAL A 38 6.80 1.72 -9.82
N LYS A 39 6.88 1.10 -8.63
CA LYS A 39 8.11 0.52 -8.06
C LYS A 39 7.79 -0.70 -7.21
N VAL A 40 8.53 -1.79 -7.44
CA VAL A 40 8.31 -3.12 -6.81
C VAL A 40 9.35 -3.49 -5.75
N ASP A 41 10.32 -2.60 -5.45
CA ASP A 41 11.27 -2.77 -4.37
C ASP A 41 10.99 -1.78 -3.22
N PRO A 42 11.13 -2.17 -1.93
CA PRO A 42 10.86 -1.29 -0.80
C PRO A 42 11.67 0.03 -0.84
N PRO A 43 11.03 1.21 -0.62
CA PRO A 43 9.58 1.39 -0.50
C PRO A 43 8.86 1.14 -1.83
N TYR A 44 7.76 0.39 -1.77
CA TYR A 44 6.91 0.16 -2.93
C TYR A 44 6.20 1.46 -3.28
N LEU A 45 6.09 1.75 -4.58
CA LEU A 45 5.42 2.96 -5.07
C LEU A 45 4.27 2.58 -5.98
N LEU A 46 3.15 3.27 -5.79
CA LEU A 46 1.96 3.13 -6.60
C LEU A 46 1.40 4.50 -6.95
N ASP A 47 0.84 4.63 -8.13
CA ASP A 47 0.31 5.88 -8.69
C ASP A 47 -1.12 5.65 -9.20
N ASP A 48 -2.09 6.40 -8.68
CA ASP A 48 -3.47 6.38 -9.18
C ASP A 48 -3.71 7.42 -10.29
N GLY A 49 -2.70 8.26 -10.58
CA GLY A 49 -2.76 9.36 -11.54
C GLY A 49 -3.05 10.72 -10.91
N GLU A 50 -3.41 10.78 -9.62
CA GLU A 50 -3.60 12.01 -8.86
C GLU A 50 -2.58 12.14 -7.71
N SER A 51 -2.28 11.02 -7.04
CA SER A 51 -1.44 10.92 -5.85
C SER A 51 -0.43 9.79 -5.96
N LEU A 52 0.77 10.02 -5.42
CA LEU A 52 1.79 8.98 -5.30
C LEU A 52 1.72 8.32 -3.93
N TYR A 53 1.36 7.03 -3.93
CA TYR A 53 1.31 6.17 -2.75
C TYR A 53 2.65 5.50 -2.52
N THR A 54 3.12 5.55 -1.28
CA THR A 54 4.36 4.92 -0.83
C THR A 54 4.04 3.94 0.29
N VAL A 55 4.48 2.69 0.12
CA VAL A 55 4.31 1.63 1.13
C VAL A 55 5.66 1.27 1.73
N TRP A 56 5.79 1.49 3.04
CA TRP A 56 6.99 1.23 3.82
C TRP A 56 6.79 0.06 4.77
N LEU A 57 7.83 -0.76 4.97
CA LEU A 57 7.87 -1.66 6.12
C LEU A 57 8.30 -0.87 7.35
N ARG A 58 7.39 -0.67 8.31
CA ARG A 58 7.62 0.10 9.54
C ARG A 58 8.17 -0.76 10.67
N ASP A 59 7.62 -1.95 10.83
CA ASP A 59 8.01 -2.99 11.79
C ASP A 59 7.99 -4.36 11.09
N GLU A 60 8.43 -5.43 11.75
CA GLU A 60 8.60 -6.79 11.17
C GLU A 60 7.43 -7.32 10.32
N SER A 61 6.22 -6.80 10.50
CA SER A 61 5.06 -7.16 9.67
C SER A 61 4.04 -6.04 9.50
N VAL A 62 4.45 -4.78 9.73
CA VAL A 62 3.54 -3.62 9.65
C VAL A 62 3.95 -2.78 8.45
N PHE A 63 3.06 -2.70 7.47
CA PHE A 63 3.25 -1.86 6.30
C PHE A 63 2.50 -0.55 6.48
N GLN A 64 3.20 0.57 6.37
CA GLN A 64 2.65 1.92 6.45
C GLN A 64 2.43 2.46 5.04
N VAL A 65 1.27 3.06 4.79
CA VAL A 65 0.92 3.71 3.53
C VAL A 65 0.90 5.21 3.72
N THR A 66 1.60 5.92 2.85
CA THR A 66 1.50 7.38 2.74
C THR A 66 1.10 7.79 1.32
N ALA A 67 0.30 8.84 1.17
CA ALA A 67 0.02 9.47 -0.12
C ALA A 67 0.57 10.88 -0.13
N ASP A 68 1.46 11.20 -1.07
CA ASP A 68 2.11 12.51 -1.19
C ASP A 68 2.76 13.01 0.13
N GLY A 69 3.23 12.07 0.96
CA GLY A 69 3.83 12.35 2.27
C GLY A 69 2.85 12.45 3.44
N PHE A 70 1.54 12.34 3.21
CA PHE A 70 0.52 12.26 4.25
C PHE A 70 0.30 10.81 4.69
N ASP A 71 0.22 10.60 6.00
CA ASP A 71 -0.02 9.28 6.56
C ASP A 71 -1.48 8.85 6.35
N LEU A 72 -1.68 7.80 5.54
CA LEU A 72 -2.98 7.19 5.32
C LEU A 72 -3.26 6.07 6.32
N GLY A 73 -2.24 5.41 6.86
CA GLY A 73 -2.37 4.35 7.86
C GLY A 73 -1.74 3.03 7.45
N GLU A 74 -2.23 1.95 8.06
CA GLU A 74 -1.64 0.62 7.92
C GLU A 74 -2.21 -0.12 6.71
N LEU A 75 -1.35 -0.66 5.85
CA LEU A 75 -1.76 -1.56 4.78
C LEU A 75 -2.20 -2.90 5.37
N ARG A 76 -3.45 -3.28 5.09
CA ARG A 76 -4.04 -4.53 5.57
C ARG A 76 -4.01 -5.63 4.52
N SER A 77 -4.20 -5.27 3.25
CA SER A 77 -4.23 -6.20 2.13
C SER A 77 -3.96 -5.48 0.82
N VAL A 78 -3.54 -6.24 -0.19
CA VAL A 78 -3.49 -5.80 -1.60
C VAL A 78 -4.36 -6.74 -2.42
N VAL A 79 -5.21 -6.19 -3.26
CA VAL A 79 -6.07 -6.93 -4.21
C VAL A 79 -5.62 -6.59 -5.62
N ARG A 80 -5.65 -7.57 -6.53
CA ARG A 80 -5.20 -7.47 -7.93
C ARG A 80 -6.29 -7.95 -8.88
#